data_AF-A0A931M869-F1
#
_entry.id   AF-A0A931M869-F1
#
_cell.length_a   1.000
_cell.length_b   1.000
_cell.length_c   1.000
_cell.angle_alpha   90.00
_cell.angle_beta   90.00
_cell.angle_gamma   90.00
#
_symmetry.space_group_name_H-M   'P 1'
#
loop_
_entity.id
_entity.type
_entity.pdbx_description
1 polymer ?
#
loop_
_entity_poly.entity_id
_entity_poly.type
_entity_poly.pdbx_seq_one_letter_code
_entity_poly.pdbx_strand_id
1 'polypeptide(L)'
;YSLERGDIEKAKKLFKTLLRLDVDFVPSYIGLAEVMLREGESEDAVDFLEKSYDQTASLIILARLEDLLINIGEPARLIRLYVNSLSKKPQNHALRFLLGKLYYRLEMIDDAFETFSYVDASGVASPELYQIMGDLYLRRNQCDKAAVEFKKAVDMKIAFRLPYWCSACGYLSQDWSGRCPSCNNWNTYTFKLHGAGKI
;
A
#
# COMPACT_ATOMS: atom_id res chain seq x y z
N TYR A 1 -3.57 34.41 -8.87
CA TYR A 1 -3.49 33.94 -7.48
C TYR A 1 -4.84 33.76 -6.76
N SER A 2 -5.95 34.39 -7.19
CA SER A 2 -7.27 34.24 -6.55
C SER A 2 -8.13 33.05 -7.05
N LEU A 3 -7.87 32.54 -8.25
CA LEU A 3 -8.61 31.42 -8.84
C LEU A 3 -8.29 30.07 -8.16
N GLU A 4 -7.01 29.80 -7.84
CA GLU A 4 -6.61 28.53 -7.20
C GLU A 4 -7.19 28.35 -5.79
N ARG A 5 -7.17 29.40 -4.95
CA ARG A 5 -7.78 29.34 -3.59
C ARG A 5 -9.29 29.15 -3.64
N GLY A 6 -9.97 29.83 -4.57
CA GLY A 6 -11.42 29.69 -4.74
C GLY A 6 -11.84 28.29 -5.19
N ASP A 7 -10.99 27.61 -5.97
CA ASP A 7 -11.24 26.25 -6.43
C ASP A 7 -10.88 25.19 -5.38
N ILE A 8 -9.87 25.43 -4.54
CA ILE A 8 -9.52 24.56 -3.40
C ILE A 8 -10.67 24.48 -2.38
N GLU A 9 -11.26 25.61 -1.99
CA GLU A 9 -12.37 25.64 -1.03
C GLU A 9 -13.63 24.95 -1.56
N LYS A 10 -13.92 25.14 -2.86
CA LYS A 10 -15.02 24.42 -3.53
C LYS A 10 -14.77 22.91 -3.54
N ALA A 11 -13.55 22.47 -3.86
CA ALA A 11 -13.17 21.06 -3.84
C ALA A 11 -13.35 20.46 -2.44
N LYS A 12 -12.85 21.14 -1.40
CA LYS A 12 -13.00 20.74 0.01
C LYS A 12 -14.47 20.54 0.40
N LYS A 13 -15.34 21.50 0.04
CA LYS A 13 -16.79 21.41 0.29
C LYS A 13 -17.45 20.26 -0.48
N LEU A 14 -17.03 20.03 -1.72
CA LEU A 14 -17.55 18.95 -2.56
C LEU A 14 -17.19 17.58 -1.99
N PHE A 15 -15.92 17.33 -1.67
CA PHE A 15 -15.49 16.06 -1.07
C PHE A 15 -16.16 15.81 0.29
N LYS A 16 -16.27 16.82 1.15
CA LYS A 16 -17.03 16.71 2.42
C LYS A 16 -18.51 16.41 2.21
N THR A 17 -19.10 16.86 1.11
CA THR A 17 -20.50 16.54 0.78
C THR A 17 -20.62 15.11 0.27
N LEU A 18 -19.68 14.66 -0.57
CA LEU A 18 -19.63 13.28 -1.03
C LEU A 18 -19.44 12.29 0.12
N LEU A 19 -18.57 12.57 1.09
CA LEU A 19 -18.40 11.72 2.28
C LEU A 19 -19.64 11.64 3.17
N ARG A 20 -20.50 12.68 3.16
CA ARG A 20 -21.79 12.65 3.85
C ARG A 20 -22.82 11.77 3.13
N LEU A 21 -22.66 11.58 1.81
CA LEU A 21 -23.55 10.74 1.00
C LEU A 21 -23.06 9.28 0.97
N ASP A 22 -21.74 9.09 0.89
CA ASP A 22 -21.07 7.80 0.83
C ASP A 22 -19.75 7.86 1.62
N VAL A 23 -19.78 7.26 2.80
CA VAL A 23 -18.63 7.20 3.73
C VAL A 23 -17.50 6.32 3.21
N ASP A 24 -17.75 5.43 2.26
CA ASP A 24 -16.76 4.52 1.69
C ASP A 24 -16.15 5.08 0.38
N PHE A 25 -16.50 6.31 0.00
CA PHE A 25 -15.99 6.95 -1.21
C PHE A 25 -14.54 7.40 -1.07
N VAL A 26 -13.63 6.44 -1.24
CA VAL A 26 -12.16 6.60 -1.16
C VAL A 26 -11.61 7.86 -1.86
N PRO A 27 -12.06 8.23 -3.09
CA PRO A 27 -11.54 9.42 -3.77
C PRO A 27 -11.75 10.72 -2.98
N SER A 28 -12.80 10.83 -2.17
CA SER A 28 -13.01 12.03 -1.34
C SER A 28 -11.99 12.14 -0.22
N TYR A 29 -11.57 11.03 0.40
CA TYR A 29 -10.51 11.06 1.41
C TYR A 29 -9.17 11.49 0.79
N ILE A 30 -8.83 10.92 -0.37
CA ILE A 30 -7.61 11.30 -1.09
C ILE A 30 -7.65 12.77 -1.51
N GLY A 31 -8.75 13.23 -2.10
CA GLY A 31 -8.90 14.62 -2.52
C GLY A 31 -8.84 15.62 -1.36
N LEU A 32 -9.38 15.28 -0.19
CA LEU A 32 -9.26 16.12 1.01
C LEU A 32 -7.84 16.16 1.55
N ALA A 33 -7.15 15.03 1.61
CA ALA A 33 -5.74 14.99 2.02
C ALA A 33 -4.84 15.79 1.06
N GLU A 34 -5.07 15.70 -0.26
CA GLU A 34 -4.36 16.52 -1.24
C GLU A 34 -4.60 18.02 -1.05
N VAL A 35 -5.82 18.42 -0.69
CA VAL A 35 -6.13 19.81 -0.35
C VAL A 35 -5.34 20.26 0.88
N MET A 36 -5.33 19.47 1.96
CA MET A 36 -4.58 19.78 3.19
C MET A 36 -3.07 19.90 2.91
N LEU A 37 -2.51 18.99 2.09
CA LEU A 37 -1.11 19.05 1.68
C LEU A 37 -0.77 20.33 0.90
N ARG A 38 -1.69 20.80 0.03
CA ARG A 38 -1.51 22.08 -0.70
C ARG A 38 -1.61 23.31 0.22
N GLU A 39 -2.35 23.18 1.32
CA GLU A 39 -2.48 24.21 2.36
C GLU A 39 -1.25 24.23 3.30
N GLY A 40 -0.34 23.25 3.18
CA GLY A 40 0.84 23.09 4.03
C GLY A 40 0.57 22.32 5.33
N GLU A 41 -0.63 21.78 5.48
CA GLU A 41 -1.12 21.05 6.65
C GLU A 41 -0.77 19.56 6.55
N SER A 42 0.52 19.24 6.38
CA SER A 42 0.96 17.86 6.14
C SER A 42 0.62 16.90 7.27
N GLU A 43 0.77 17.34 8.52
CA GLU A 43 0.48 16.52 9.70
C GLU A 43 -1.03 16.24 9.84
N ASP A 44 -1.87 17.26 9.58
CA ASP A 44 -3.33 17.09 9.60
C ASP A 44 -3.79 16.15 8.46
N ALA A 45 -3.11 16.16 7.31
CA ALA A 45 -3.37 15.23 6.22
C ALA A 45 -3.03 13.78 6.62
N VAL A 46 -1.92 13.56 7.35
CA VAL A 46 -1.57 12.23 7.90
C VAL A 46 -2.63 11.76 8.87
N ASP A 47 -2.98 12.56 9.88
CA ASP A 47 -4.02 12.25 10.87
C ASP A 47 -5.36 11.89 10.22
N PHE A 48 -5.72 12.63 9.18
CA PHE A 48 -6.95 12.41 8.43
C PHE A 48 -6.91 11.10 7.64
N LEU A 49 -5.79 10.80 6.96
CA LEU A 49 -5.61 9.56 6.22
C LEU A 49 -5.54 8.34 7.14
N GLU A 50 -4.92 8.44 8.32
CA GLU A 50 -4.93 7.37 9.33
C GLU A 50 -6.35 7.03 9.79
N LYS A 51 -7.14 8.04 10.16
CA LYS A 51 -8.53 7.85 10.59
C LYS A 51 -9.38 7.25 9.47
N SER A 52 -9.19 7.72 8.23
CA SER A 52 -9.94 7.19 7.09
C SER A 52 -9.51 5.76 6.71
N TYR A 53 -8.24 5.39 6.91
CA TYR A 53 -7.79 4.01 6.78
C TYR A 53 -8.41 3.11 7.84
N ASP A 54 -8.45 3.55 9.10
CA ASP A 54 -9.08 2.77 10.18
C ASP A 54 -10.58 2.50 9.91
N GLN A 55 -11.27 3.42 9.22
CA GLN A 55 -12.67 3.28 8.84
C GLN A 55 -12.87 2.36 7.62
N THR A 56 -12.05 2.52 6.59
CA THR A 56 -12.30 1.90 5.27
C THR A 56 -11.46 0.65 5.02
N ALA A 57 -10.36 0.47 5.75
CA ALA A 57 -9.29 -0.48 5.47
C ALA A 57 -8.80 -0.45 4.00
N SER A 58 -8.92 0.69 3.32
CA SER A 58 -8.60 0.84 1.91
C SER A 58 -7.10 0.81 1.66
N LEU A 59 -6.65 -0.11 0.79
CA LEU A 59 -5.23 -0.19 0.38
C LEU A 59 -4.76 1.04 -0.39
N ILE A 60 -5.68 1.78 -1.03
CA ILE A 60 -5.35 3.02 -1.73
C ILE A 60 -5.01 4.13 -0.72
N ILE A 61 -5.79 4.22 0.36
CA ILE A 61 -5.52 5.17 1.45
C ILE A 61 -4.22 4.79 2.14
N LEU A 62 -4.01 3.50 2.40
CA LEU A 62 -2.76 3.00 2.97
C LEU A 62 -1.54 3.37 2.11
N ALA A 63 -1.59 3.14 0.80
CA ALA A 63 -0.49 3.51 -0.11
C ALA A 63 -0.19 5.01 -0.09
N ARG A 64 -1.23 5.85 -0.06
CA ARG A 64 -1.06 7.32 0.04
C ARG A 64 -0.47 7.75 1.38
N LEU A 65 -0.88 7.10 2.46
CA LEU A 65 -0.35 7.34 3.79
C LEU A 65 1.11 6.86 3.91
N GLU A 66 1.47 5.73 3.31
CA GLU A 66 2.85 5.26 3.20
C GLU A 66 3.75 6.30 2.52
N ASP A 67 3.36 6.76 1.33
CA ASP A 67 4.09 7.79 0.58
C ASP A 67 4.29 9.04 1.44
N LEU A 68 3.24 9.50 2.13
CA LEU A 68 3.28 10.69 2.95
C LEU A 68 4.19 10.53 4.17
N LEU A 69 4.04 9.45 4.95
CA LEU A 69 4.83 9.18 6.16
C LEU A 69 6.32 9.00 5.84
N ILE A 70 6.65 8.36 4.72
CA ILE A 70 8.05 8.25 4.27
C ILE A 70 8.62 9.63 3.90
N ASN A 71 7.85 10.45 3.18
CA ASN A 71 8.32 11.77 2.74
C ASN A 71 8.54 12.75 3.91
N ILE A 72 7.72 12.68 4.96
CA ILE A 72 7.90 13.51 6.16
C ILE A 72 8.93 12.94 7.14
N GLY A 73 9.47 11.74 6.89
CA GLY A 73 10.47 11.12 7.74
C GLY A 73 9.92 10.47 9.00
N GLU A 74 8.67 10.02 9.01
CA GLU A 74 8.01 9.32 10.13
C GLU A 74 7.71 7.83 9.87
N PRO A 75 8.69 7.00 9.44
CA PRO A 75 8.44 5.59 9.16
C PRO A 75 8.02 4.79 10.40
N ALA A 76 8.41 5.23 11.61
CA ALA A 76 8.01 4.58 12.86
C ALA A 76 6.49 4.60 13.08
N ARG A 77 5.82 5.67 12.63
CA ARG A 77 4.36 5.78 12.70
C ARG A 77 3.68 4.80 11.75
N LEU A 78 4.23 4.67 10.54
CA LEU A 78 3.79 3.68 9.56
C LEU A 78 3.96 2.24 10.06
N ILE A 79 5.07 1.92 10.73
CA ILE A 79 5.28 0.60 11.37
C ILE A 79 4.16 0.33 12.39
N ARG A 80 3.85 1.29 13.27
CA ARG A 80 2.75 1.14 14.26
C ARG A 80 1.41 0.88 13.59
N LEU A 81 1.12 1.60 12.50
CA LEU A 81 -0.11 1.41 11.72
C LEU A 81 -0.22 -0.03 11.19
N TYR A 82 0.84 -0.57 10.58
CA TYR A 82 0.84 -1.95 10.09
C TYR A 82 0.68 -2.96 11.22
N VAL A 83 1.43 -2.80 12.32
CA VAL A 83 1.37 -3.71 13.48
C VAL A 83 -0.05 -3.72 14.07
N ASN A 84 -0.68 -2.55 14.23
CA ASN A 84 -2.06 -2.44 14.69
C ASN A 84 -3.06 -3.05 13.71
N SER A 85 -2.81 -2.94 12.41
CA SER A 85 -3.66 -3.54 11.37
C SER A 85 -3.55 -5.07 11.35
N LEU A 86 -2.34 -5.59 11.57
CA LEU A 86 -2.05 -7.02 11.66
C LEU A 86 -2.55 -7.64 12.96
N SER A 87 -2.59 -6.90 14.07
CA SER A 87 -3.20 -7.41 15.31
C SER A 87 -4.71 -7.62 15.15
N LYS A 88 -5.39 -6.75 14.39
CA LYS A 88 -6.80 -6.91 14.00
C LYS A 88 -7.02 -8.04 12.99
N LYS A 89 -6.08 -8.23 12.04
CA LYS A 89 -6.17 -9.24 10.96
C LYS A 89 -4.85 -10.03 10.82
N PRO A 90 -4.57 -11.00 11.72
CA PRO A 90 -3.27 -11.67 11.79
C PRO A 90 -2.89 -12.50 10.57
N GLN A 91 -3.86 -12.95 9.78
CA GLN A 91 -3.66 -13.75 8.56
C GLN A 91 -3.60 -12.89 7.29
N ASN A 92 -3.52 -11.55 7.40
CA ASN A 92 -3.39 -10.70 6.24
C ASN A 92 -1.93 -10.69 5.74
N HIS A 93 -1.58 -11.70 4.93
CA HIS A 93 -0.24 -11.85 4.37
C HIS A 93 0.16 -10.69 3.46
N ALA A 94 -0.79 -10.00 2.83
CA ALA A 94 -0.52 -8.80 2.04
C ALA A 94 0.02 -7.67 2.92
N LEU A 95 -0.66 -7.35 4.04
CA LEU A 95 -0.19 -6.34 4.98
C LEU A 95 1.14 -6.74 5.64
N ARG A 96 1.31 -8.04 5.95
CA ARG A 96 2.57 -8.52 6.52
C ARG A 96 3.73 -8.40 5.52
N PHE A 97 3.48 -8.68 4.25
CA PHE A 97 4.47 -8.48 3.18
C PHE A 97 4.87 -7.01 3.04
N LEU A 98 3.90 -6.09 3.08
CA LEU A 98 4.18 -4.66 3.05
C LEU A 98 5.00 -4.19 4.26
N LEU A 99 4.68 -4.67 5.46
CA LEU A 99 5.49 -4.41 6.66
C LEU A 99 6.92 -4.94 6.52
N GLY A 100 7.09 -6.16 5.99
CA GLY A 100 8.42 -6.72 5.71
C GLY A 100 9.22 -5.86 4.73
N LYS A 101 8.57 -5.35 3.67
CA LYS A 101 9.20 -4.42 2.71
C LYS A 101 9.61 -3.12 3.37
N LEU A 102 8.80 -2.60 4.30
CA LEU A 102 9.14 -1.40 5.05
C LEU A 102 10.37 -1.64 5.93
N TYR A 103 10.40 -2.74 6.70
CA TYR A 103 11.57 -3.09 7.50
C TYR A 103 12.83 -3.25 6.65
N TYR A 104 12.72 -3.92 5.49
CA TYR A 104 13.83 -4.05 4.56
C TYR A 104 14.33 -2.69 4.06
N ARG A 105 13.43 -1.79 3.64
CA ARG A 105 13.78 -0.43 3.20
C ARG A 105 14.46 0.39 4.30
N LEU A 106 14.11 0.16 5.56
CA LEU A 106 14.69 0.85 6.72
C LEU A 106 15.96 0.15 7.25
N GLU A 107 16.47 -0.86 6.54
CA GLU A 107 17.62 -1.70 6.95
C GLU A 107 17.43 -2.35 8.35
N MET A 108 16.18 -2.57 8.76
CA MET A 108 15.81 -3.37 9.93
C MET A 108 15.85 -4.86 9.55
N ILE A 109 17.07 -5.37 9.33
CA ILE A 109 17.31 -6.67 8.68
C ILE A 109 16.70 -7.84 9.44
N ASP A 110 16.80 -7.87 10.77
CA ASP A 110 16.27 -8.98 11.57
C ASP A 110 14.73 -9.00 11.59
N ASP A 111 14.09 -7.84 11.78
CA ASP A 111 12.62 -7.72 11.72
C ASP A 111 12.07 -8.07 10.32
N ALA A 112 12.75 -7.60 9.27
CA ALA A 112 12.42 -7.96 7.89
C ALA A 112 12.53 -9.48 7.68
N PHE A 113 13.62 -10.09 8.14
CA PHE A 113 13.86 -11.51 8.00
C PHE A 113 12.80 -12.35 8.72
N GLU A 114 12.46 -12.02 9.97
CA GLU A 114 11.40 -12.71 10.71
C GLU A 114 10.05 -12.55 9.99
N THR A 115 9.73 -11.33 9.56
CA THR A 115 8.47 -11.02 8.88
C THR A 115 8.33 -11.81 7.57
N PHE A 116 9.36 -11.82 6.73
CA PHE A 116 9.32 -12.57 5.47
C PHE A 116 9.39 -14.09 5.66
N SER A 117 10.11 -14.58 6.68
CA SER A 117 10.11 -16.01 7.02
C SER A 117 8.71 -16.50 7.39
N TYR A 118 7.93 -15.68 8.10
CA TYR A 118 6.52 -15.98 8.37
C TYR A 118 5.69 -16.03 7.08
N VAL A 119 5.90 -15.08 6.17
CA VAL A 119 5.16 -15.02 4.90
C VAL A 119 5.49 -16.25 4.04
N ASP A 120 6.76 -16.65 3.95
CA ASP A 120 7.18 -17.87 3.24
C ASP A 120 6.55 -19.13 3.86
N ALA A 121 6.57 -19.25 5.19
CA ALA A 121 5.98 -20.37 5.92
C ALA A 121 4.45 -20.50 5.71
N SER A 122 3.75 -19.41 5.37
CA SER A 122 2.33 -19.45 5.03
C SER A 122 2.03 -19.96 3.61
N GLY A 123 3.05 -20.30 2.83
CA GLY A 123 2.91 -20.78 1.45
C GLY A 123 2.70 -19.68 0.41
N VAL A 124 2.82 -18.41 0.80
CA VAL A 124 2.84 -17.30 -0.16
C VAL A 124 4.19 -17.31 -0.85
N ALA A 125 4.19 -17.49 -2.16
CA ALA A 125 5.40 -17.53 -2.98
C ALA A 125 5.33 -16.47 -4.07
N SER A 126 6.36 -15.63 -4.17
CA SER A 126 6.51 -14.67 -5.26
C SER A 126 7.99 -14.46 -5.59
N PRO A 127 8.33 -14.07 -6.84
CA PRO A 127 9.70 -13.71 -7.17
C PRO A 127 10.25 -12.60 -6.28
N GLU A 128 9.41 -11.60 -5.94
CA GLU A 128 9.80 -10.48 -5.08
C GLU A 128 10.12 -10.95 -3.65
N LEU A 129 9.33 -11.86 -3.07
CA LEU A 129 9.61 -12.44 -1.75
C LEU A 129 11.00 -13.09 -1.72
N TYR A 130 11.25 -14.00 -2.66
CA TYR A 130 12.50 -14.75 -2.69
C TYR A 130 13.70 -13.87 -3.06
N GLN A 131 13.50 -12.83 -3.89
CA GLN A 131 14.53 -11.83 -4.12
C GLN A 131 14.90 -11.10 -2.83
N ILE A 132 13.92 -10.60 -2.08
CA ILE A 132 14.19 -9.89 -0.82
C ILE A 132 14.79 -10.84 0.22
N MET A 133 14.32 -12.08 0.34
CA MET A 133 14.93 -13.07 1.23
C MET A 133 16.39 -13.37 0.86
N GLY A 134 16.70 -13.44 -0.43
CA GLY A 134 18.08 -13.54 -0.92
C GLY A 134 18.93 -12.36 -0.49
N ASP A 135 18.44 -11.14 -0.67
CA ASP A 135 19.11 -9.90 -0.24
C ASP A 135 19.35 -9.87 1.28
N LEU A 136 18.36 -10.29 2.08
CA LEU A 136 18.48 -10.39 3.53
C LEU A 136 19.53 -11.43 3.96
N TYR A 137 19.59 -12.58 3.28
CA TYR A 137 20.66 -13.55 3.53
C TYR A 137 22.05 -13.01 3.16
N LEU A 138 22.18 -12.23 2.08
CA LEU A 138 23.43 -11.55 1.74
C LEU A 138 23.84 -10.54 2.82
N ARG A 139 22.91 -9.72 3.31
CA ARG A 139 23.13 -8.79 4.43
C ARG A 139 23.60 -9.50 5.70
N ARG A 140 23.25 -10.77 5.87
CA ARG A 140 23.69 -11.65 6.97
C ARG A 140 24.91 -12.51 6.64
N ASN A 141 25.60 -12.25 5.53
CA ASN A 141 26.78 -13.00 5.04
C ASN A 141 26.50 -14.50 4.79
N GLN A 142 25.26 -14.88 4.48
CA GLN A 142 24.86 -16.26 4.21
C GLN A 142 24.69 -16.49 2.70
N CYS A 143 25.79 -16.38 1.94
CA CYS A 143 25.80 -16.44 0.48
C CYS A 143 25.16 -17.71 -0.09
N ASP A 144 25.41 -18.87 0.52
CA ASP A 144 24.85 -20.15 0.06
C ASP A 144 23.32 -20.16 0.09
N LYS A 145 22.74 -19.61 1.17
CA LYS A 145 21.28 -19.52 1.30
C LYS A 145 20.70 -18.45 0.39
N ALA A 146 21.40 -17.33 0.22
CA ALA A 146 20.98 -16.30 -0.72
C ALA A 146 20.87 -16.86 -2.14
N ALA A 147 21.86 -17.64 -2.58
CA ALA A 147 21.84 -18.28 -3.91
C ALA A 147 20.63 -19.21 -4.09
N VAL A 148 20.23 -19.94 -3.05
CA VAL A 148 19.03 -20.79 -3.08
C VAL A 148 17.76 -19.95 -3.27
N GLU A 149 17.61 -18.86 -2.52
CA GLU A 149 16.43 -17.99 -2.63
C GLU A 149 16.38 -17.28 -4.00
N PHE A 150 17.49 -16.72 -4.49
CA PHE A 150 17.53 -16.11 -5.81
C PHE A 150 17.20 -17.10 -6.93
N LYS A 151 17.63 -18.36 -6.79
CA LYS A 151 17.27 -19.41 -7.76
C LYS A 151 15.77 -19.64 -7.78
N LYS A 152 15.11 -19.72 -6.61
CA LYS A 152 13.64 -19.81 -6.55
C LYS A 152 12.98 -18.63 -7.27
N ALA A 153 13.47 -17.41 -7.07
CA ALA A 153 12.93 -16.21 -7.71
C ALA A 153 12.99 -16.29 -9.25
N VAL A 154 14.14 -16.69 -9.81
CA VAL A 154 14.35 -16.79 -11.26
C VAL A 154 13.53 -17.92 -11.89
N ASP A 155 13.41 -19.06 -11.20
CA ASP A 155 12.70 -20.25 -11.71
C ASP A 155 11.18 -20.01 -11.83
N MET A 156 10.63 -19.02 -11.12
CA MET A 156 9.19 -18.72 -11.12
C MET A 156 8.65 -18.10 -12.43
N LYS A 157 9.50 -17.62 -13.35
CA LYS A 157 9.10 -17.10 -14.69
C LYS A 157 7.91 -16.11 -14.73
N ILE A 158 7.64 -15.38 -13.65
CA ILE A 158 6.56 -14.40 -13.57
C ILE A 158 7.17 -13.00 -13.70
N ALA A 159 6.93 -12.32 -14.82
CA ALA A 159 7.23 -10.90 -14.95
C ALA A 159 6.27 -10.10 -14.05
N PHE A 160 6.79 -9.55 -12.95
CA PHE A 160 5.99 -8.83 -11.98
C PHE A 160 5.67 -7.42 -12.49
N ARG A 161 4.40 -7.18 -12.80
CA ARG A 161 3.81 -5.84 -12.88
C ARG A 161 2.58 -5.88 -11.98
N LEU A 162 2.44 -4.92 -11.07
CA LEU A 162 1.25 -4.75 -10.22
C LEU A 162 0.33 -3.70 -10.85
N PRO A 163 -0.52 -4.04 -11.84
CA PRO A 163 -1.53 -3.13 -12.30
C PRO A 163 -2.63 -2.96 -11.25
N TYR A 164 -3.23 -1.77 -11.20
CA TYR A 164 -4.55 -1.59 -10.62
C TYR A 164 -5.55 -2.42 -11.43
N TRP A 165 -6.39 -3.18 -10.74
CA TRP A 165 -7.40 -4.05 -11.35
C TRP A 165 -8.79 -3.62 -10.91
N CYS A 166 -9.68 -3.43 -11.87
CA CYS A 166 -11.07 -3.06 -11.63
C CYS A 166 -11.88 -4.30 -11.20
N SER A 167 -12.43 -4.29 -10.00
CA SER A 167 -13.22 -5.39 -9.44
C SER A 167 -14.54 -5.65 -10.14
N ALA A 168 -15.07 -4.67 -10.89
CA ALA A 168 -16.33 -4.81 -11.60
C ALA A 168 -16.18 -5.37 -13.02
N CYS A 169 -15.16 -4.96 -13.78
CA CYS A 169 -15.01 -5.34 -15.20
C CYS A 169 -13.67 -5.97 -15.55
N GLY A 170 -12.73 -6.04 -14.62
CA GLY A 170 -11.42 -6.68 -14.83
C GLY A 170 -10.36 -5.82 -15.52
N TYR A 171 -10.66 -4.57 -15.87
CA TYR A 171 -9.72 -3.67 -16.54
C TYR A 171 -8.45 -3.45 -15.71
N LEU A 172 -7.28 -3.47 -16.37
CA LEU A 172 -5.96 -3.27 -15.78
C LEU A 172 -5.41 -1.89 -16.14
N SER A 173 -4.92 -1.14 -15.15
CA SER A 173 -4.29 0.18 -15.31
C SER A 173 -2.93 0.23 -14.61
N GLN A 174 -1.99 1.01 -15.14
CA GLN A 174 -0.74 1.33 -14.43
C GLN A 174 -0.94 2.46 -13.40
N ASP A 175 -1.86 3.37 -13.69
CA ASP A 175 -2.20 4.49 -12.82
C ASP A 175 -3.55 4.27 -12.13
N TRP A 176 -3.67 4.74 -10.90
CA TRP A 176 -4.94 4.72 -10.18
C TRP A 176 -5.88 5.82 -10.68
N SER A 177 -7.18 5.51 -10.77
CA SER A 177 -8.24 6.50 -10.98
C SER A 177 -9.43 6.18 -10.08
N GLY A 178 -10.08 7.20 -9.50
CA GLY A 178 -11.29 6.96 -8.69
C GLY A 178 -12.43 6.27 -9.46
N ARG A 179 -12.42 6.40 -10.78
CA ARG A 179 -13.41 5.83 -11.70
C ARG A 179 -12.73 4.97 -12.76
N CYS A 180 -13.22 3.75 -12.95
CA CYS A 180 -12.72 2.88 -14.01
C CYS A 180 -13.02 3.51 -15.40
N PRO A 181 -12.02 3.69 -16.28
CA PRO A 181 -12.22 4.28 -17.61
C PRO A 181 -12.96 3.35 -18.57
N SER A 182 -13.00 2.04 -18.26
CA SER A 182 -13.69 1.04 -19.08
C SER A 182 -15.17 0.89 -18.72
N CYS A 183 -15.50 0.68 -17.43
CA CYS A 183 -16.88 0.43 -16.99
C CYS A 183 -17.54 1.61 -16.28
N ASN A 184 -16.83 2.72 -16.07
CA ASN A 184 -17.34 3.94 -15.45
C ASN A 184 -17.80 3.81 -13.98
N ASN A 185 -17.59 2.65 -13.35
CA ASN A 185 -17.87 2.43 -11.93
C ASN A 185 -16.78 3.04 -11.04
N TRP A 186 -17.21 3.62 -9.93
CA TRP A 186 -16.35 4.17 -8.89
C TRP A 186 -15.91 3.09 -7.89
N ASN A 187 -14.81 3.33 -7.19
CA ASN A 187 -14.31 2.47 -6.10
C ASN A 187 -14.06 1.01 -6.50
N THR A 188 -13.71 0.78 -7.77
CA THR A 188 -13.49 -0.57 -8.28
C THR A 188 -12.02 -0.96 -8.35
N TYR A 189 -11.09 -0.02 -8.41
CA TYR A 189 -9.66 -0.38 -8.48
C TYR A 189 -9.13 -0.89 -7.15
N THR A 190 -8.46 -2.02 -7.20
CA THR A 190 -7.64 -2.57 -6.12
C THR A 190 -6.35 -3.17 -6.68
N PHE A 191 -5.38 -3.46 -5.83
CA PHE A 191 -4.18 -4.20 -6.21
C PHE A 191 -4.51 -5.68 -6.32
N LYS A 192 -4.16 -6.30 -7.45
CA LYS A 192 -4.21 -7.76 -7.57
C LYS A 192 -2.84 -8.34 -7.28
N LEU A 193 -2.60 -8.67 -6.01
CA LEU A 193 -1.43 -9.42 -5.57
C LEU A 193 -1.51 -10.85 -6.15
N HIS A 194 -0.99 -11.07 -7.35
CA HIS A 194 -0.77 -12.44 -7.83
C HIS A 194 0.42 -13.03 -7.05
N GLY A 195 0.15 -14.07 -6.27
CA GLY A 195 1.09 -14.71 -5.34
C GLY A 195 0.39 -15.51 -4.24
N ALA A 196 -0.89 -15.22 -3.97
CA ALA A 196 -1.77 -16.19 -3.31
C ALA A 196 -2.25 -17.17 -4.38
N GLY A 197 -1.94 -18.45 -4.19
CA GLY A 197 -2.40 -19.53 -5.05
C GLY A 197 -3.91 -19.46 -5.30
N LYS A 198 -4.31 -19.85 -6.50
CA LYS A 198 -5.67 -20.29 -6.75
C LYS A 198 -6.03 -21.31 -5.66
N ILE A 199 -7.18 -21.11 -5.01
CA ILE A 199 -7.91 -22.19 -4.34
C ILE A 199 -8.31 -23.19 -5.42
#